data_AF-A0ABD2MTR4-F1
#
_entry.id   AF-A0ABD2MTR4-F1
#
_cell.length_a   1.000
_cell.length_b   1.000
_cell.length_c   1.000
_cell.angle_alpha   90.00
_cell.angle_beta   90.00
_cell.angle_gamma   90.00
#
_symmetry.space_group_name_H-M   'P 1'
#
loop_
_entity.id
_entity.type
_entity.pdbx_description
1 polymer ?
#
loop_
_entity_poly.entity_id
_entity_poly.type
_entity_poly.pdbx_seq_one_letter_code
_entity_poly.pdbx_strand_id
1 'polypeptide(L)'
;MTTVQNPGKILATKGQKRVGSITSWERGKNITLMFVMNAAGGFIPPMFIYPRKKMTPLLEKDGPSGALYKCSDNGWINESLFLEWLAHFKKHAKPSMDEPVLLISDNHASHSSLPVYEFCKSNYIHMLSLLPHTSHRMQPLDVSFFGPLKTAYKKECDLYMKSNRLEHITPCDVASLVRKSYITVASINKAESGFRATGIFPINPQVFSEEDFMAAEILQSHSIVVCNESITISTCDIEQDSNVIPSTSKQLDLSAVSESEQIVISSPTSKAKEPSDPPSNVQLSDFIKLSKKTLKLKRNSAERSSMLLY
;
A
#
# COMPACT_ATOMS: atom_id res chain seq x y z
N MET A 1 -4.67 -4.12 -10.30
CA MET A 1 -4.76 -4.41 -11.75
C MET A 1 -6.12 -4.00 -12.26
N THR A 2 -6.23 -3.46 -13.47
CA THR A 2 -7.49 -2.94 -14.02
C THR A 2 -7.97 -3.79 -15.19
N THR A 3 -9.29 -3.84 -15.41
CA THR A 3 -9.87 -4.43 -16.63
C THR A 3 -9.84 -3.46 -17.82
N VAL A 4 -9.43 -2.19 -17.62
CA VAL A 4 -9.25 -1.25 -18.74
C VAL A 4 -7.89 -1.49 -19.40
N GLN A 5 -7.93 -1.90 -20.66
CA GLN A 5 -6.77 -1.83 -21.52
C GLN A 5 -6.66 -0.41 -22.07
N ASN A 6 -5.48 0.20 -21.92
CA ASN A 6 -5.14 1.49 -22.52
C ASN A 6 -4.12 1.26 -23.65
N PRO A 7 -4.47 1.42 -24.93
CA PRO A 7 -3.59 1.15 -26.06
C PRO A 7 -2.23 1.83 -26.00
N GLY A 8 -1.22 1.16 -26.55
CA GLY A 8 0.08 1.78 -26.82
C GLY A 8 0.01 2.83 -27.92
N LYS A 9 1.09 3.61 -28.08
CA LYS A 9 1.24 4.52 -29.24
C LYS A 9 1.21 3.69 -30.53
N ILE A 10 0.47 4.17 -31.53
CA ILE A 10 0.33 3.51 -32.84
C ILE A 10 1.15 4.30 -33.85
N LEU A 11 2.01 3.61 -34.60
CA LEU A 11 2.70 4.19 -35.76
C LEU A 11 1.80 4.03 -36.98
N ALA A 12 1.61 5.12 -37.72
CA ALA A 12 0.84 5.13 -38.95
C ALA A 12 1.55 5.99 -40.00
N THR A 13 1.23 5.76 -41.28
CA THR A 13 1.80 6.54 -42.38
C THR A 13 1.35 8.00 -42.28
N LYS A 14 2.26 8.93 -42.62
CA LYS A 14 1.97 10.37 -42.62
C LYS A 14 0.79 10.63 -43.57
N GLY A 15 -0.28 11.23 -43.04
CA GLY A 15 -1.52 11.52 -43.79
C GLY A 15 -2.67 10.53 -43.54
N GLN A 16 -2.45 9.42 -42.83
CA GLN A 16 -3.51 8.48 -42.47
C GLN A 16 -4.43 9.07 -41.40
N LYS A 17 -5.69 9.34 -41.76
CA LYS A 17 -6.69 9.97 -40.86
C LYS A 17 -7.39 8.98 -39.93
N ARG A 18 -7.43 7.69 -40.27
CA ARG A 18 -8.08 6.64 -39.47
C ARG A 18 -7.02 5.71 -38.88
N VAL A 19 -6.65 6.00 -37.65
CA VAL A 19 -5.72 5.20 -36.84
C VAL A 19 -6.42 4.99 -35.50
N GLY A 20 -6.85 3.77 -35.22
CA GLY A 20 -7.60 3.45 -34.01
C GLY A 20 -7.03 2.21 -33.33
N SER A 21 -7.14 2.17 -32.01
CA SER A 21 -6.99 0.94 -31.25
C SER A 21 -8.24 0.69 -30.45
N ILE A 22 -8.61 -0.59 -30.35
CA ILE A 22 -9.71 -1.04 -29.51
C ILE A 22 -9.26 -0.93 -28.04
N THR A 23 -10.12 -0.38 -27.20
CA THR A 23 -10.00 -0.37 -25.74
C THR A 23 -10.93 -1.42 -25.15
N SER A 24 -10.58 -2.01 -24.01
CA SER A 24 -11.46 -3.00 -23.38
C SER A 24 -12.70 -2.36 -22.76
N TRP A 25 -12.60 -1.25 -22.04
CA TRP A 25 -13.74 -0.60 -21.39
C TRP A 25 -13.49 0.90 -21.33
N GLU A 26 -14.55 1.72 -21.35
CA GLU A 26 -14.46 3.15 -21.01
C GLU A 26 -14.24 3.35 -19.51
N ARG A 27 -14.93 2.54 -18.69
CA ARG A 27 -14.75 2.46 -17.23
C ARG A 27 -14.63 1.01 -16.80
N GLY A 28 -13.46 0.60 -16.34
CA GLY A 28 -13.22 -0.77 -15.87
C GLY A 28 -13.28 -0.90 -14.36
N LYS A 29 -13.05 -2.12 -13.88
CA LYS A 29 -12.97 -2.43 -12.46
C LYS A 29 -11.50 -2.60 -12.06
N ASN A 30 -11.16 -2.08 -10.90
CA ASN A 30 -9.86 -2.28 -10.29
C ASN A 30 -9.93 -3.46 -9.31
N ILE A 31 -9.03 -4.41 -9.49
CA ILE A 31 -8.81 -5.55 -8.60
C ILE A 31 -7.53 -5.26 -7.83
N THR A 32 -7.59 -5.32 -6.51
CA THR A 32 -6.41 -5.12 -5.66
C THR A 32 -5.64 -6.42 -5.58
N LEU A 33 -4.32 -6.34 -5.69
CA LEU A 33 -3.44 -7.49 -5.55
C LEU A 33 -2.40 -7.21 -4.49
N MET A 34 -2.12 -8.21 -3.66
CA MET A 34 -1.02 -8.18 -2.71
C MET A 34 0.09 -9.12 -3.17
N PHE A 35 1.30 -8.59 -3.20
CA PHE A 35 2.51 -9.32 -3.52
C PHE A 35 3.49 -9.19 -2.36
N VAL A 36 4.35 -10.19 -2.21
CA VAL A 36 5.48 -10.14 -1.30
C VAL A 36 6.64 -10.94 -1.89
N MET A 37 7.83 -10.43 -1.68
CA MET A 37 9.08 -11.04 -2.13
C MET A 37 10.15 -10.90 -1.05
N ASN A 38 11.15 -11.77 -1.08
CA ASN A 38 12.27 -11.75 -0.14
C ASN A 38 13.60 -11.45 -0.85
N ALA A 39 14.63 -11.15 -0.06
CA ALA A 39 15.94 -10.76 -0.58
C ALA A 39 16.68 -11.89 -1.30
N ALA A 40 16.32 -13.15 -1.07
CA ALA A 40 16.88 -14.32 -1.75
C ALA A 40 16.20 -14.62 -3.11
N GLY A 41 15.30 -13.75 -3.57
CA GLY A 41 14.63 -13.91 -4.86
C GLY A 41 13.29 -14.65 -4.81
N GLY A 42 12.85 -15.08 -3.64
CA GLY A 42 11.61 -15.82 -3.46
C GLY A 42 10.38 -14.91 -3.49
N PHE A 43 9.28 -15.41 -4.06
CA PHE A 43 7.98 -14.76 -4.05
C PHE A 43 6.93 -15.68 -3.44
N ILE A 44 6.02 -15.13 -2.64
CA ILE A 44 4.84 -15.86 -2.15
C ILE A 44 3.70 -15.66 -3.15
N PRO A 45 2.88 -16.70 -3.42
CA PRO A 45 1.73 -16.57 -4.30
C PRO A 45 0.84 -15.37 -3.90
N PRO A 46 0.41 -14.54 -4.86
CA PRO A 46 -0.27 -13.29 -4.55
C PRO A 46 -1.68 -13.52 -4.00
N MET A 47 -2.23 -12.49 -3.36
CA MET A 47 -3.65 -12.43 -3.02
C MET A 47 -4.39 -11.47 -3.95
N PHE A 48 -5.57 -11.84 -4.40
CA PHE A 48 -6.48 -11.04 -5.20
C PHE A 48 -7.67 -10.62 -4.35
N ILE A 49 -8.09 -9.36 -4.48
CA ILE A 49 -9.27 -8.80 -3.83
C ILE A 49 -10.15 -8.16 -4.91
N TYR A 50 -11.27 -8.82 -5.20
CA TYR A 50 -12.23 -8.35 -6.20
C TYR A 50 -13.28 -7.43 -5.57
N PRO A 51 -13.67 -6.34 -6.27
CA PRO A 51 -14.75 -5.43 -5.83
C PRO A 51 -16.12 -6.07 -6.03
N ARG A 52 -16.47 -7.06 -5.22
CA ARG A 52 -17.71 -7.84 -5.27
C ARG A 52 -18.09 -8.34 -3.87
N LYS A 53 -19.38 -8.68 -3.69
CA LYS A 53 -19.91 -9.27 -2.45
C LYS A 53 -19.71 -10.78 -2.34
N LYS A 54 -19.70 -11.49 -3.48
CA LYS A 54 -19.68 -12.96 -3.53
C LYS A 54 -18.54 -13.44 -4.40
N MET A 55 -17.82 -14.44 -3.91
CA MET A 55 -16.86 -15.21 -4.69
C MET A 55 -17.59 -16.11 -5.70
N THR A 56 -16.91 -16.42 -6.80
CA THR A 56 -17.31 -17.43 -7.79
C THR A 56 -16.05 -18.12 -8.30
N PRO A 57 -16.07 -19.44 -8.58
CA PRO A 57 -14.91 -20.18 -9.08
C PRO A 57 -14.29 -19.58 -10.35
N LEU A 58 -15.09 -18.86 -11.15
CA LEU A 58 -14.61 -18.20 -12.37
C LEU A 58 -13.57 -17.10 -12.10
N LEU A 59 -13.55 -16.51 -10.90
CA LEU A 59 -12.56 -15.47 -10.55
C LEU A 59 -11.16 -16.05 -10.36
N GLU A 60 -11.05 -17.35 -10.11
CA GLU A 60 -9.80 -18.04 -9.81
C GLU A 60 -9.26 -18.79 -11.04
N LYS A 61 -10.08 -18.83 -12.11
CA LYS A 61 -9.82 -19.61 -13.32
C LYS A 61 -8.47 -19.23 -13.91
N ASP A 62 -7.63 -20.24 -14.11
CA ASP A 62 -6.29 -20.14 -14.69
C ASP A 62 -5.38 -19.13 -14.00
N GLY A 63 -5.64 -18.81 -12.73
CA GLY A 63 -4.83 -17.88 -11.95
C GLY A 63 -3.54 -18.51 -11.38
N PRO A 64 -2.67 -17.70 -10.74
CA PRO A 64 -1.41 -18.20 -10.20
C PRO A 64 -1.62 -19.34 -9.20
N SER A 65 -0.80 -20.38 -9.29
CA SER A 65 -0.91 -21.54 -8.40
C SER A 65 -0.64 -21.12 -6.95
N GLY A 66 -1.49 -21.57 -6.04
CA GLY A 66 -1.41 -21.23 -4.61
C GLY A 66 -1.83 -19.81 -4.27
N ALA A 67 -2.28 -18.98 -5.22
CA ALA A 67 -2.79 -17.65 -4.92
C ALA A 67 -4.08 -17.71 -4.07
N LEU A 68 -4.31 -16.65 -3.31
CA LEU A 68 -5.52 -16.47 -2.50
C LEU A 68 -6.49 -15.54 -3.23
N TYR A 69 -7.76 -15.92 -3.34
CA TYR A 69 -8.78 -15.10 -3.99
C TYR A 69 -9.87 -14.71 -2.99
N LYS A 70 -10.11 -13.42 -2.85
CA LYS A 70 -11.09 -12.85 -1.92
C LYS A 70 -11.88 -11.72 -2.57
N CYS A 71 -12.92 -11.31 -1.87
CA CYS A 71 -13.85 -10.28 -2.29
C CYS A 71 -14.01 -9.25 -1.17
N SER A 72 -14.15 -7.98 -1.54
CA SER A 72 -14.63 -6.92 -0.65
C SER A 72 -15.59 -6.00 -1.42
N ASP A 73 -16.44 -5.26 -0.70
CA ASP A 73 -17.46 -4.42 -1.32
C ASP A 73 -16.88 -3.39 -2.30
N ASN A 74 -15.73 -2.82 -1.97
CA ASN A 74 -15.05 -1.80 -2.76
C ASN A 74 -13.80 -2.33 -3.49
N GLY A 75 -13.39 -3.58 -3.24
CA GLY A 75 -12.17 -4.17 -3.79
C GLY A 75 -10.89 -3.77 -3.03
N TRP A 76 -11.01 -3.05 -1.92
CA TRP A 76 -9.87 -2.66 -1.07
C TRP A 76 -9.64 -3.71 0.01
N ILE A 77 -8.42 -3.71 0.53
CA ILE A 77 -8.07 -4.51 1.70
C ILE A 77 -8.70 -3.92 2.97
N ASN A 78 -9.03 -4.79 3.91
CA ASN A 78 -9.46 -4.42 5.26
C ASN A 78 -8.74 -5.31 6.27
N GLU A 79 -8.89 -5.01 7.57
CA GLU A 79 -8.23 -5.74 8.65
C GLU A 79 -8.47 -7.26 8.60
N SER A 80 -9.71 -7.70 8.35
CA SER A 80 -10.02 -9.14 8.28
C SER A 80 -9.35 -9.83 7.09
N LEU A 81 -9.34 -9.20 5.92
CA LEU A 81 -8.65 -9.72 4.75
C LEU A 81 -7.14 -9.72 4.93
N PHE A 82 -6.59 -8.75 5.64
CA PHE A 82 -5.16 -8.70 5.97
C PHE A 82 -4.76 -9.83 6.93
N LEU A 83 -5.59 -10.16 7.93
CA LEU A 83 -5.37 -11.34 8.78
C LEU A 83 -5.39 -12.65 7.98
N GLU A 84 -6.34 -12.79 7.05
CA GLU A 84 -6.37 -13.94 6.13
C GLU A 84 -5.12 -14.01 5.25
N TRP A 85 -4.64 -12.86 4.79
CA TRP A 85 -3.38 -12.75 4.08
C TRP A 85 -2.17 -13.12 4.95
N LEU A 86 -2.13 -12.72 6.22
CA LEU A 86 -1.05 -13.07 7.15
C LEU A 86 -1.00 -14.57 7.44
N ALA A 87 -2.15 -15.23 7.52
CA ALA A 87 -2.19 -16.69 7.62
C ALA A 87 -1.64 -17.37 6.36
N HIS A 88 -1.97 -16.85 5.18
CA HIS A 88 -1.40 -17.27 3.91
C HIS A 88 0.12 -17.03 3.86
N PHE A 89 0.57 -15.84 4.28
CA PHE A 89 1.98 -15.49 4.39
C PHE A 89 2.73 -16.47 5.30
N LYS A 90 2.25 -16.71 6.53
CA LYS A 90 2.84 -17.66 7.48
C LYS A 90 3.00 -19.05 6.87
N LYS A 91 1.97 -19.54 6.15
CA LYS A 91 2.00 -20.87 5.51
C LYS A 91 3.17 -21.01 4.52
N HIS A 92 3.51 -19.94 3.82
CA HIS A 92 4.56 -19.95 2.80
C HIS A 92 5.92 -19.53 3.32
N ALA A 93 5.99 -18.49 4.16
CA ALA A 93 7.22 -17.97 4.75
C ALA A 93 7.78 -18.88 5.86
N LYS A 94 6.91 -19.66 6.52
CA LYS A 94 7.24 -20.61 7.60
C LYS A 94 8.12 -19.99 8.71
N PRO A 95 7.76 -18.81 9.25
CA PRO A 95 8.49 -18.22 10.36
C PRO A 95 8.49 -19.16 11.57
N SER A 96 9.61 -19.19 12.28
CA SER A 96 9.80 -20.00 13.49
C SER A 96 10.56 -19.21 14.55
N MET A 97 10.71 -19.78 15.74
CA MET A 97 11.49 -19.16 16.81
C MET A 97 12.97 -19.01 16.43
N ASP A 98 13.53 -20.02 15.75
CA ASP A 98 14.93 -20.05 15.31
C ASP A 98 15.15 -19.20 14.04
N GLU A 99 14.11 -19.07 13.21
CA GLU A 99 14.12 -18.31 11.95
C GLU A 99 12.93 -17.34 11.90
N PRO A 100 12.97 -16.23 12.66
CA PRO A 100 11.93 -15.22 12.62
C PRO A 100 11.97 -14.45 11.29
N VAL A 101 10.82 -13.91 10.88
CA VAL A 101 10.71 -13.18 9.60
C VAL A 101 10.40 -11.71 9.85
N LEU A 102 11.19 -10.82 9.22
CA LEU A 102 10.91 -9.40 9.15
C LEU A 102 9.99 -9.10 7.95
N LEU A 103 8.78 -8.63 8.22
CA LEU A 103 7.83 -8.17 7.21
C LEU A 103 7.86 -6.64 7.13
N ILE A 104 8.35 -6.12 6.01
CA ILE A 104 8.40 -4.69 5.72
C ILE A 104 7.18 -4.32 4.88
N SER A 105 6.39 -3.36 5.35
CA SER A 105 5.16 -2.91 4.68
C SER A 105 5.06 -1.39 4.68
N ASP A 106 4.20 -0.82 3.84
CA ASP A 106 3.82 0.59 3.93
C ASP A 106 2.97 0.88 5.19
N ASN A 107 2.86 2.16 5.55
CA ASN A 107 2.06 2.64 6.67
C ASN A 107 0.56 2.74 6.33
N HIS A 108 -0.02 1.67 5.78
CA HIS A 108 -1.47 1.61 5.54
C HIS A 108 -2.24 1.23 6.81
N ALA A 109 -3.36 1.89 7.08
CA ALA A 109 -4.11 1.77 8.34
C ALA A 109 -4.61 0.34 8.66
N SER A 110 -4.77 -0.53 7.66
CA SER A 110 -5.15 -1.94 7.89
C SER A 110 -4.05 -2.77 8.58
N HIS A 111 -2.81 -2.29 8.57
CA HIS A 111 -1.65 -2.96 9.16
C HIS A 111 -1.51 -2.68 10.67
N SER A 112 -2.20 -1.64 11.17
CA SER A 112 -1.98 -1.08 12.50
C SER A 112 -3.13 -1.41 13.47
N SER A 113 -3.54 -2.68 13.50
CA SER A 113 -4.57 -3.15 14.44
C SER A 113 -3.97 -4.11 15.48
N LEU A 114 -4.54 -4.12 16.68
CA LEU A 114 -4.10 -5.03 17.75
C LEU A 114 -4.17 -6.51 17.34
N PRO A 115 -5.24 -7.02 16.68
CA PRO A 115 -5.29 -8.41 16.25
C PRO A 115 -4.18 -8.78 15.26
N VAL A 116 -3.80 -7.85 14.38
CA VAL A 116 -2.69 -8.03 13.43
C VAL A 116 -1.36 -8.12 14.16
N TYR A 117 -1.12 -7.21 15.11
CA TYR A 117 0.09 -7.22 15.92
C TYR A 117 0.21 -8.51 16.74
N GLU A 118 -0.86 -8.93 17.42
CA GLU A 118 -0.88 -10.16 18.20
C GLU A 118 -0.64 -11.40 17.32
N PHE A 119 -1.27 -11.45 16.14
CA PHE A 119 -1.02 -12.52 15.17
C PHE A 119 0.46 -12.56 14.78
N CYS A 120 1.06 -11.44 14.39
CA CYS A 120 2.46 -11.40 13.98
C CYS A 120 3.40 -11.82 15.12
N LYS A 121 3.19 -11.27 16.33
CA LYS A 121 3.98 -11.60 17.52
C LYS A 121 3.91 -13.08 17.87
N SER A 122 2.72 -13.67 17.88
CA SER A 122 2.54 -15.10 18.20
C SER A 122 3.08 -16.05 17.12
N ASN A 123 3.47 -15.53 15.95
CA ASN A 123 3.95 -16.32 14.82
C ASN A 123 5.37 -15.95 14.37
N TYR A 124 6.16 -15.29 15.24
CA TYR A 124 7.55 -14.91 14.97
C TYR A 124 7.72 -14.03 13.72
N ILE A 125 6.72 -13.19 13.45
CA ILE A 125 6.75 -12.19 12.39
C ILE A 125 6.96 -10.82 13.04
N HIS A 126 8.06 -10.16 12.71
CA HIS A 126 8.31 -8.78 13.11
C HIS A 126 7.81 -7.85 12.00
N MET A 127 6.87 -6.97 12.31
CA MET A 127 6.39 -5.98 11.34
C MET A 127 7.18 -4.67 11.46
N LEU A 128 7.64 -4.16 10.32
CA LEU A 128 8.23 -2.84 10.18
C LEU A 128 7.44 -2.04 9.14
N SER A 129 6.91 -0.88 9.54
CA SER A 129 6.25 0.04 8.62
C SER A 129 7.24 1.06 8.09
N LEU A 130 7.26 1.26 6.78
CA LEU A 130 8.02 2.33 6.13
C LEU A 130 7.42 3.70 6.45
N LEU A 131 8.27 4.72 6.50
CA LEU A 131 7.83 6.09 6.67
C LEU A 131 6.90 6.52 5.53
N PRO A 132 5.91 7.39 5.79
CA PRO A 132 5.04 7.92 4.74
C PRO A 132 5.84 8.51 3.58
N HIS A 133 5.30 8.38 2.36
CA HIS A 133 5.88 8.93 1.13
C HIS A 133 7.26 8.39 0.71
N THR A 134 7.78 7.36 1.37
CA THR A 134 9.09 6.77 1.02
C THR A 134 9.02 5.52 0.13
N SER A 135 7.83 5.03 -0.25
CA SER A 135 7.67 3.78 -1.01
C SER A 135 8.48 3.73 -2.31
N HIS A 136 8.50 4.81 -3.08
CA HIS A 136 9.25 4.91 -4.33
C HIS A 136 10.78 4.77 -4.18
N ARG A 137 11.30 4.85 -2.94
CA ARG A 137 12.72 4.77 -2.59
C ARG A 137 13.04 3.54 -1.75
N MET A 138 12.18 3.20 -0.80
CA MET A 138 12.43 2.19 0.23
C MET A 138 11.66 0.88 0.02
N GLN A 139 10.62 0.85 -0.82
CA GLN A 139 9.80 -0.35 -1.00
C GLN A 139 10.30 -1.18 -2.19
N PRO A 140 10.91 -2.36 -1.97
CA PRO A 140 11.55 -3.12 -3.05
C PRO A 140 10.61 -3.47 -4.21
N LEU A 141 9.34 -3.73 -3.88
CA LEU A 141 8.31 -4.07 -4.86
C LEU A 141 8.01 -2.90 -5.81
N ASP A 142 7.92 -1.67 -5.29
CA ASP A 142 7.69 -0.46 -6.09
C ASP A 142 8.90 -0.14 -6.97
N VAL A 143 10.10 -0.24 -6.40
CA VAL A 143 11.35 0.10 -7.09
C VAL A 143 11.62 -0.83 -8.28
N SER A 144 11.36 -2.14 -8.15
CA SER A 144 11.86 -3.13 -9.11
C SER A 144 10.80 -3.97 -9.82
N PHE A 145 9.65 -4.21 -9.20
CA PHE A 145 8.73 -5.28 -9.61
C PHE A 145 7.42 -4.75 -10.20
N PHE A 146 6.77 -3.77 -9.56
CA PHE A 146 5.44 -3.32 -9.99
C PHE A 146 5.42 -2.60 -11.33
N GLY A 147 6.46 -1.82 -11.66
CA GLY A 147 6.60 -1.21 -12.99
C GLY A 147 6.61 -2.27 -14.10
N PRO A 148 7.57 -3.21 -14.09
CA PRO A 148 7.62 -4.33 -15.03
C PRO A 148 6.35 -5.18 -15.05
N LEU A 149 5.75 -5.49 -13.90
CA LEU A 149 4.52 -6.28 -13.82
C LEU A 149 3.35 -5.58 -14.52
N LYS A 150 3.18 -4.26 -14.31
CA LYS A 150 2.13 -3.47 -14.99
C LYS A 150 2.34 -3.47 -16.51
N THR A 151 3.58 -3.36 -16.97
CA THR A 151 3.93 -3.43 -18.40
C THR A 151 3.62 -4.80 -18.99
N ALA A 152 4.03 -5.88 -18.33
CA ALA A 152 3.75 -7.24 -18.77
C ALA A 152 2.24 -7.53 -18.77
N TYR A 153 1.51 -7.11 -17.74
CA TYR A 153 0.06 -7.24 -17.67
C TYR A 153 -0.63 -6.50 -18.82
N LYS A 154 -0.20 -5.27 -19.14
CA LYS A 154 -0.72 -4.51 -20.30
C LYS A 154 -0.50 -5.28 -21.61
N LYS A 155 0.68 -5.87 -21.79
CA LYS A 155 0.98 -6.71 -22.97
C LYS A 155 0.04 -7.92 -23.07
N GLU A 156 -0.22 -8.60 -21.96
CA GLU A 156 -1.16 -9.72 -21.92
C GLU A 156 -2.60 -9.29 -22.23
N CYS A 157 -3.03 -8.11 -21.73
CA CYS A 157 -4.30 -7.51 -22.11
C CYS A 157 -4.38 -7.24 -23.62
N ASP A 158 -3.32 -6.68 -24.23
CA ASP A 158 -3.27 -6.41 -25.67
C ASP A 158 -3.36 -7.71 -26.49
N LEU A 159 -2.69 -8.78 -26.05
CA LEU A 159 -2.75 -10.09 -26.68
C LEU A 159 -4.14 -10.73 -26.56
N TYR A 160 -4.77 -10.59 -25.39
CA TYR A 160 -6.15 -11.04 -25.18
C TYR A 160 -7.11 -10.36 -26.14
N MET A 161 -7.09 -9.02 -26.22
CA MET A 161 -7.98 -8.25 -27.10
C MET A 161 -7.77 -8.56 -28.59
N LYS A 162 -6.53 -8.92 -28.99
CA LYS A 162 -6.22 -9.33 -30.38
C LYS A 162 -6.71 -10.73 -30.72
N SER A 163 -6.65 -11.65 -29.75
CA SER A 163 -7.02 -13.05 -29.93
C SER A 163 -8.54 -13.25 -29.82
N ASN A 164 -9.20 -12.47 -28.97
CA ASN A 164 -10.61 -12.56 -28.66
C ASN A 164 -11.34 -11.34 -29.25
N ARG A 165 -11.72 -11.44 -30.53
CA ARG A 165 -12.42 -10.36 -31.22
C ARG A 165 -13.79 -10.11 -30.56
N LEU A 166 -14.09 -8.83 -30.32
CA LEU A 166 -15.36 -8.33 -29.75
C LEU A 166 -15.62 -8.72 -28.28
N GLU A 167 -14.64 -9.31 -27.58
CA GLU A 167 -14.74 -9.55 -26.15
C GLU A 167 -14.03 -8.46 -25.36
N HIS A 168 -14.57 -8.16 -24.18
CA HIS A 168 -13.97 -7.25 -23.23
C HIS A 168 -13.34 -8.04 -22.08
N ILE A 169 -12.24 -7.54 -21.53
CA ILE A 169 -11.61 -8.11 -20.34
C ILE A 169 -12.56 -7.94 -19.15
N THR A 170 -12.95 -9.04 -18.54
CA THR A 170 -13.79 -9.06 -17.35
C THR A 170 -12.95 -9.33 -16.09
N PRO A 171 -13.49 -9.14 -14.88
CA PRO A 171 -12.80 -9.52 -13.65
C PRO A 171 -12.41 -11.01 -13.60
N CYS A 172 -13.12 -11.90 -14.29
CA CYS A 172 -12.80 -13.33 -14.34
C CYS A 172 -11.51 -13.61 -15.13
N ASP A 173 -11.15 -12.74 -16.07
CA ASP A 173 -9.97 -12.90 -16.92
C ASP A 173 -8.68 -12.42 -16.22
N VAL A 174 -8.83 -11.55 -15.21
CA VAL A 174 -7.71 -10.89 -14.52
C VAL A 174 -6.76 -11.90 -13.88
N ALA A 175 -7.27 -12.97 -13.28
CA ALA A 175 -6.41 -13.99 -12.66
C ALA A 175 -5.49 -14.65 -13.70
N SER A 176 -6.05 -15.05 -14.84
CA SER A 176 -5.31 -15.65 -15.95
C SER A 176 -4.28 -14.68 -16.55
N LEU A 177 -4.67 -13.43 -16.81
CA LEU A 177 -3.77 -12.41 -17.35
C LEU A 177 -2.64 -12.08 -16.37
N VAL A 178 -2.95 -11.98 -15.07
CA VAL A 178 -1.93 -11.78 -14.04
C VAL A 178 -1.01 -12.99 -13.93
N ARG A 179 -1.51 -14.23 -14.05
CA ARG A 179 -0.66 -15.41 -14.06
C ARG A 179 0.39 -15.34 -15.16
N LYS A 180 -0.03 -15.03 -16.39
CA LYS A 180 0.88 -14.93 -17.55
C LYS A 180 1.93 -13.85 -17.35
N SER A 181 1.53 -12.66 -16.90
CA SER A 181 2.48 -11.58 -16.63
C SER A 181 3.37 -11.86 -15.42
N TYR A 182 2.85 -12.48 -14.37
CA TYR A 182 3.57 -12.79 -13.14
C TYR A 182 4.70 -13.79 -13.38
N ILE A 183 4.44 -14.89 -14.11
CA ILE A 183 5.46 -15.92 -14.40
C ILE A 183 6.64 -15.34 -15.20
N THR A 184 6.39 -14.32 -16.04
CA THR A 184 7.45 -13.69 -16.83
C THR A 184 8.26 -12.66 -16.05
N VAL A 185 7.69 -12.04 -15.01
CA VAL A 185 8.30 -10.92 -14.28
C VAL A 185 8.88 -11.32 -12.94
N ALA A 186 8.27 -12.27 -12.23
CA ALA A 186 8.68 -12.73 -10.91
C ALA A 186 9.96 -13.58 -11.01
N SER A 187 11.10 -12.91 -11.12
CA SER A 187 12.43 -13.51 -11.19
C SER A 187 13.28 -13.14 -9.99
N ILE A 188 14.25 -14.00 -9.68
CA ILE A 188 15.22 -13.81 -8.59
C ILE A 188 15.91 -12.44 -8.72
N ASN A 189 16.41 -12.13 -9.93
CA ASN A 189 17.09 -10.87 -10.23
C ASN A 189 16.22 -9.64 -9.93
N LYS A 190 14.89 -9.72 -10.12
CA LYS A 190 14.00 -8.59 -9.83
C LYS A 190 13.91 -8.32 -8.33
N ALA A 191 13.71 -9.37 -7.55
CA ALA A 191 13.68 -9.27 -6.10
C ALA A 191 15.02 -8.79 -5.54
N GLU A 192 16.13 -9.45 -5.89
CA GLU A 192 17.48 -9.06 -5.45
C GLU A 192 17.82 -7.61 -5.83
N SER A 193 17.51 -7.20 -7.07
CA SER A 193 17.74 -5.81 -7.50
C SER A 193 16.88 -4.82 -6.73
N GLY A 194 15.65 -5.16 -6.37
CA GLY A 194 14.80 -4.32 -5.53
C GLY A 194 15.38 -4.13 -4.14
N PHE A 195 15.77 -5.22 -3.48
CA PHE A 195 16.38 -5.14 -2.16
C PHE A 195 17.70 -4.38 -2.16
N ARG A 196 18.57 -4.62 -3.16
CA ARG A 196 19.83 -3.89 -3.31
C ARG A 196 19.63 -2.40 -3.55
N ALA A 197 18.68 -2.03 -4.41
CA ALA A 197 18.40 -0.63 -4.76
C ALA A 197 17.77 0.17 -3.61
N THR A 198 17.11 -0.50 -2.67
CA THR A 198 16.53 0.13 -1.46
C THR A 198 17.51 0.17 -0.28
N GLY A 199 18.68 -0.48 -0.38
CA GLY A 199 19.64 -0.59 0.71
C GLY A 199 19.18 -1.48 1.88
N ILE A 200 18.07 -2.22 1.73
CA ILE A 200 17.57 -3.13 2.77
C ILE A 200 18.42 -4.41 2.81
N PHE A 201 18.78 -4.96 1.65
CA PHE A 201 19.64 -6.14 1.58
C PHE A 201 20.52 -6.16 0.31
N PRO A 202 21.86 -6.24 0.46
CA PRO A 202 22.62 -6.06 1.70
C PRO A 202 22.31 -4.70 2.35
N ILE A 203 22.40 -4.62 3.68
CA ILE A 203 22.16 -3.37 4.40
C ILE A 203 23.18 -2.34 3.93
N ASN A 204 22.68 -1.25 3.33
CA ASN A 204 23.50 -0.14 2.87
C ASN A 204 22.80 1.19 3.15
N PRO A 205 23.17 1.89 4.24
CA PRO A 205 22.63 3.20 4.58
C PRO A 205 22.99 4.30 3.58
N GLN A 206 24.06 4.10 2.78
CA GLN A 206 24.59 5.09 1.82
C GLN A 206 23.86 5.07 0.47
N VAL A 207 22.70 4.39 0.39
CA VAL A 207 21.86 4.39 -0.82
C VAL A 207 21.16 5.74 -1.01
N PHE A 208 20.98 6.51 0.05
CA PHE A 208 20.41 7.85 0.03
C PHE A 208 21.51 8.90 0.12
N SER A 209 21.50 9.88 -0.77
CA SER A 209 22.45 11.00 -0.76
C SER A 209 21.97 12.13 0.15
N GLU A 210 22.84 13.09 0.46
CA GLU A 210 22.46 14.29 1.23
C GLU A 210 21.28 15.04 0.58
N GLU A 211 21.20 15.03 -0.76
CA GLU A 211 20.09 15.61 -1.52
C GLU A 211 18.73 15.00 -1.17
N ASP A 212 18.68 13.68 -0.90
CA ASP A 212 17.45 12.99 -0.49
C ASP A 212 16.96 13.47 0.90
N PHE A 213 17.85 14.05 1.73
CA PHE A 213 17.54 14.56 3.07
C PHE A 213 17.28 16.07 3.14
N MET A 214 17.60 16.83 2.08
CA MET A 214 17.42 18.30 2.06
C MET A 214 16.02 18.75 2.46
N ALA A 215 14.98 18.03 2.02
CA ALA A 215 13.60 18.35 2.37
C ALA A 215 13.32 18.24 3.89
N ALA A 216 13.97 17.29 4.58
CA ALA A 216 13.86 17.13 6.02
C ALA A 216 14.61 18.23 6.79
N GLU A 217 15.76 18.67 6.28
CA GLU A 217 16.56 19.75 6.88
C GLU A 217 15.82 21.10 6.86
N ILE A 218 15.09 21.40 5.78
CA ILE A 218 14.26 22.61 5.66
C ILE A 218 13.12 22.61 6.70
N LEU A 219 12.57 21.43 7.02
CA LEU A 219 11.51 21.29 8.03
C LEU A 219 12.04 21.40 9.46
N GLN A 220 13.25 20.90 9.73
CA GLN A 220 13.87 20.96 11.06
C GLN A 220 14.44 22.35 11.40
N SER A 221 14.83 23.13 10.39
CA SER A 221 15.36 24.50 10.57
C SER A 221 14.28 25.53 10.93
N HIS A 222 13.00 25.23 10.71
CA HIS A 222 11.89 26.05 11.22
C HIS A 222 11.45 25.55 12.60
N SER A 223 12.27 25.80 13.61
CA SER A 223 11.76 25.81 14.99
C SER A 223 10.73 26.94 15.08
N ILE A 224 9.44 26.62 15.20
CA ILE A 224 8.43 27.60 15.61
C ILE A 224 8.77 27.96 17.05
N VAL A 225 9.57 29.01 17.22
CA VAL A 225 9.69 29.68 18.51
C VAL A 225 8.35 30.37 18.71
N VAL A 226 7.48 29.80 19.54
CA VAL A 226 6.34 30.53 20.07
C VAL A 226 6.89 31.54 21.07
N CYS A 227 7.36 32.68 20.55
CA CYS A 227 7.61 33.85 21.37
C CYS A 227 6.24 34.38 21.81
N ASN A 228 6.00 34.39 23.12
CA ASN A 228 4.77 34.93 23.73
C ASN A 228 4.76 36.47 23.74
N GLU A 229 5.22 37.11 22.66
CA GLU A 229 5.26 38.56 22.55
C GLU A 229 4.72 39.03 21.20
N SER A 230 3.82 40.00 21.32
CA SER A 230 3.05 40.73 20.32
C SER A 230 3.72 40.86 18.94
N ILE A 231 3.05 40.38 17.90
CA ILE A 231 3.46 40.58 16.51
C ILE A 231 3.27 42.06 16.15
N THR A 232 4.37 42.80 16.00
CA THR A 232 4.40 44.02 15.19
C THR A 232 4.95 43.63 13.82
N ILE A 233 4.11 43.70 12.78
CA ILE A 233 4.52 43.44 11.41
C ILE A 233 5.33 44.64 10.92
N SER A 234 6.63 44.46 10.73
CA SER A 234 7.46 45.36 9.92
C SER A 234 7.48 44.80 8.49
N THR A 235 6.75 45.45 7.58
CA THR A 235 6.87 45.22 6.15
C THR A 235 8.20 45.79 5.68
N CYS A 236 9.10 44.95 5.15
CA CYS A 236 10.22 45.39 4.35
C CYS A 236 9.86 45.21 2.88
N ASP A 237 9.75 46.35 2.20
CA ASP A 237 9.50 46.45 0.77
C ASP A 237 10.64 45.80 -0.04
N ILE A 238 10.26 44.91 -0.96
CA ILE A 238 11.10 44.58 -2.13
C ILE A 238 10.21 44.74 -3.35
N GLU A 239 10.53 45.76 -4.15
CA GLU A 239 9.92 46.00 -5.46
C GLU A 239 10.52 45.09 -6.54
N GLN A 240 9.69 44.86 -7.57
CA GLN A 240 9.95 44.31 -8.92
C GLN A 240 9.99 42.77 -9.01
N ASP A 241 9.35 42.09 -9.95
CA ASP A 241 8.79 42.48 -11.25
C ASP A 241 7.61 41.56 -11.65
N SER A 242 6.81 42.06 -12.57
CA SER A 242 5.56 41.54 -13.09
C SER A 242 5.65 40.19 -13.85
N ASN A 243 4.57 39.42 -13.73
CA ASN A 243 4.15 38.23 -14.51
C ASN A 243 4.67 36.85 -14.06
N VAL A 244 3.86 36.11 -13.28
CA VAL A 244 3.09 34.90 -13.67
C VAL A 244 2.40 34.35 -12.41
N ILE A 245 1.06 34.31 -12.39
CA ILE A 245 0.23 33.63 -11.38
C ILE A 245 -0.09 32.21 -11.89
N PRO A 246 -0.11 31.19 -11.02
CA PRO A 246 -1.34 30.43 -10.88
C PRO A 246 -1.81 30.33 -9.43
N SER A 247 -3.09 30.69 -9.28
CA SER A 247 -3.92 30.62 -8.09
C SER A 247 -4.24 29.15 -7.77
N THR A 248 -4.07 28.76 -6.49
CA THR A 248 -5.12 28.12 -5.67
C THR A 248 -4.62 27.95 -4.24
N SER A 249 -4.94 28.91 -3.37
CA SER A 249 -4.99 28.69 -1.93
C SER A 249 -6.33 29.24 -1.44
N LYS A 250 -7.24 28.33 -1.05
CA LYS A 250 -8.46 28.71 -0.33
C LYS A 250 -8.08 28.96 1.13
N GLN A 251 -8.29 30.19 1.56
CA GLN A 251 -8.28 30.65 2.95
C GLN A 251 -9.25 29.80 3.80
N LEU A 252 -8.78 29.29 4.93
CA LEU A 252 -9.60 28.71 5.98
C LEU A 252 -9.77 29.77 7.07
N ASP A 253 -11.02 30.15 7.31
CA ASP A 253 -11.47 31.05 8.35
C ASP A 253 -11.68 30.25 9.64
N LEU A 254 -11.02 30.65 10.74
CA LEU A 254 -11.16 30.07 12.07
C LEU A 254 -11.72 31.13 13.01
N SER A 255 -13.04 31.14 13.16
CA SER A 255 -13.71 31.70 14.31
C SER A 255 -14.45 30.57 15.02
N ALA A 256 -14.06 30.28 16.26
CA ALA A 256 -14.93 29.91 17.38
C ALA A 256 -14.19 29.11 18.47
N VAL A 257 -14.05 29.79 19.62
CA VAL A 257 -14.27 29.26 20.97
C VAL A 257 -13.12 28.49 21.63
N SER A 258 -12.43 29.26 22.47
CA SER A 258 -11.78 28.90 23.72
C SER A 258 -12.61 28.01 24.64
N GLU A 259 -12.00 26.98 25.23
CA GLU A 259 -12.05 26.75 26.68
C GLU A 259 -11.00 25.71 27.09
N SER A 260 -10.30 26.05 28.17
CA SER A 260 -9.16 25.34 28.73
C SER A 260 -9.58 24.60 30.00
N GLU A 261 -9.31 23.29 30.08
CA GLU A 261 -9.22 22.58 31.35
C GLU A 261 -7.93 21.73 31.39
N GLN A 262 -7.05 22.09 32.33
CA GLN A 262 -5.85 21.34 32.69
C GLN A 262 -6.23 20.12 33.52
N ILE A 263 -5.76 18.94 33.13
CA ILE A 263 -5.67 17.78 34.02
C ILE A 263 -4.21 17.33 34.09
N VAL A 264 -3.59 17.62 35.22
CA VAL A 264 -2.25 17.14 35.62
C VAL A 264 -2.38 15.70 36.09
N ILE A 265 -1.64 14.76 35.49
CA ILE A 265 -1.44 13.41 36.06
C ILE A 265 0.05 13.08 36.05
N SER A 266 0.58 12.95 37.26
CA SER A 266 1.89 12.45 37.61
C SER A 266 2.05 10.97 37.26
N SER A 267 3.25 10.61 36.82
CA SER A 267 3.66 9.24 36.50
C SER A 267 3.88 8.39 37.76
N PRO A 268 3.35 7.15 37.82
CA PRO A 268 3.82 6.15 38.77
C PRO A 268 4.72 5.11 38.09
N THR A 269 5.92 4.99 38.65
CA THR A 269 6.87 3.88 38.49
C THR A 269 6.22 2.55 38.89
N SER A 270 6.28 1.52 38.04
CA SER A 270 6.13 0.14 38.51
C SER A 270 6.93 -0.86 37.67
N LYS A 271 7.45 -1.86 38.37
CA LYS A 271 8.49 -2.82 37.98
C LYS A 271 8.06 -3.76 36.86
N ALA A 272 9.03 -4.08 36.00
CA ALA A 272 8.92 -5.04 34.90
C ALA A 272 8.56 -6.46 35.40
N LYS A 273 7.68 -7.13 34.64
CA LYS A 273 7.40 -8.56 34.71
C LYS A 273 7.69 -9.15 33.34
N GLU A 274 8.57 -10.15 33.27
CA GLU A 274 8.94 -10.84 32.03
C GLU A 274 7.70 -11.46 31.35
N PRO A 275 7.63 -11.47 30.00
CA PRO A 275 6.48 -12.02 29.29
C PRO A 275 6.58 -13.54 29.20
N SER A 276 5.60 -14.22 29.81
CA SER A 276 5.34 -15.65 29.63
C SER A 276 4.89 -15.97 28.20
N ASP A 277 5.27 -17.16 27.70
CA ASP A 277 4.96 -17.69 26.36
C ASP A 277 3.46 -17.61 25.99
N PRO A 278 3.11 -17.31 24.72
CA PRO A 278 1.73 -17.39 24.26
C PRO A 278 1.29 -18.86 24.09
N PRO A 279 0.04 -19.21 24.44
CA PRO A 279 -0.45 -20.57 24.34
C PRO A 279 -0.48 -21.07 22.89
N SER A 280 -0.06 -22.32 22.69
CA SER A 280 0.22 -22.98 21.41
C SER A 280 -0.99 -23.28 20.51
N ASN A 281 -2.17 -22.68 20.76
CA ASN A 281 -3.40 -23.04 20.05
C ASN A 281 -4.31 -21.84 19.70
N VAL A 282 -3.70 -20.70 19.31
CA VAL A 282 -4.48 -19.55 18.85
C VAL A 282 -4.87 -19.74 17.38
N GLN A 283 -6.17 -19.89 17.10
CA GLN A 283 -6.67 -20.06 15.74
C GLN A 283 -6.94 -18.71 15.07
N LEU A 284 -6.78 -18.64 13.75
CA LEU A 284 -7.07 -17.44 12.93
C LEU A 284 -8.49 -16.89 13.21
N SER A 285 -9.45 -17.77 13.51
CA SER A 285 -10.81 -17.40 13.87
C SER A 285 -10.89 -16.47 15.09
N ASP A 286 -9.96 -16.59 16.03
CA ASP A 286 -9.98 -15.84 17.28
C ASP A 286 -9.54 -14.38 17.04
N PHE A 287 -8.52 -14.18 16.20
CA PHE A 287 -8.12 -12.85 15.73
C PHE A 287 -9.18 -12.18 14.86
N ILE A 288 -9.84 -12.94 13.97
CA ILE A 288 -10.95 -12.40 13.16
C ILE A 288 -12.15 -12.00 14.04
N LYS A 289 -12.45 -12.76 15.10
CA LYS A 289 -13.49 -12.39 16.07
C LYS A 289 -13.10 -11.12 16.84
N LEU A 290 -11.83 -10.99 17.25
CA LEU A 290 -11.31 -9.81 17.93
C LEU A 290 -11.44 -8.57 17.05
N SER A 291 -11.08 -8.69 15.77
CA SER A 291 -11.28 -7.64 14.76
C SER A 291 -12.74 -7.18 14.66
N LYS A 292 -13.68 -8.12 14.55
CA LYS A 292 -15.12 -7.82 14.50
C LYS A 292 -15.63 -7.14 15.77
N LYS A 293 -15.10 -7.49 16.95
CA LYS A 293 -15.45 -6.87 18.23
C LYS A 293 -14.96 -5.41 18.28
N THR A 294 -13.72 -5.15 17.86
CA THR A 294 -13.14 -3.79 17.76
C THR A 294 -13.93 -2.91 16.79
N LEU A 295 -14.35 -3.44 15.64
CA LEU A 295 -15.21 -2.72 14.69
C LEU A 295 -16.60 -2.37 15.27
N LYS A 296 -17.18 -3.24 16.11
CA LYS A 296 -18.47 -2.97 16.77
C LYS A 296 -18.33 -1.90 17.85
N LEU A 297 -17.21 -1.88 18.57
CA LEU A 297 -16.88 -0.82 19.53
C LEU A 297 -16.67 0.54 18.84
N LYS A 298 -15.92 0.59 17.73
CA LYS A 298 -15.71 1.83 16.94
C LYS A 298 -17.00 2.37 16.30
N ARG A 299 -17.93 1.49 15.87
CA ARG A 299 -19.23 1.91 15.34
C ARG A 299 -20.15 2.53 16.40
N ASN A 300 -20.00 2.13 17.66
CA ASN A 300 -20.79 2.69 18.75
C ASN A 300 -20.22 4.02 19.29
N SER A 301 -19.04 4.46 18.83
CA SER A 301 -18.37 5.68 19.31
C SER A 301 -18.18 6.77 18.26
N ALA A 302 -18.72 6.64 17.04
CA ALA A 302 -18.47 7.58 15.96
C ALA A 302 -19.72 8.39 15.58
N GLU A 303 -19.81 9.60 16.15
CA GLU A 303 -20.44 10.73 15.45
C GLU A 303 -19.67 11.03 14.15
N ARG A 304 -20.41 11.55 13.17
CA ARG A 304 -20.00 11.79 11.80
C ARG A 304 -18.65 12.51 11.69
N SER A 305 -17.66 11.86 11.09
CA SER A 305 -16.63 12.57 10.34
C SER A 305 -16.28 11.79 9.07
N SER A 306 -16.71 12.34 7.94
CA SER A 306 -16.35 11.92 6.60
C SER A 306 -14.95 12.44 6.27
N MET A 307 -14.01 11.57 5.92
CA MET A 307 -12.74 12.00 5.35
C MET A 307 -12.39 11.17 4.12
N LEU A 308 -12.33 11.87 2.99
CA LEU A 308 -11.74 11.44 1.72
C LEU A 308 -10.22 11.29 1.92
N LEU A 309 -9.64 10.19 1.44
CA LEU A 309 -8.21 10.02 1.28
C LEU A 309 -7.93 9.55 -0.15
N TYR A 310 -6.91 10.15 -0.75
CA TYR A 310 -6.47 10.06 -2.15
C TYR A 310 -6.00 8.66 -2.57
#